data_AF-A0A933WHG1-F1
#
_entry.id   AF-A0A933WHG1-F1
#
_cell.length_a   1.000
_cell.length_b   1.000
_cell.length_c   1.000
_cell.angle_alpha   90.00
_cell.angle_beta   90.00
_cell.angle_gamma   90.00
#
_symmetry.space_group_name_H-M   'P 1'
#
loop_
_entity.id
_entity.type
_entity.pdbx_description
1 polymer ?
#
loop_
_entity_poly.entity_id
_entity_poly.type
_entity_poly.pdbx_seq_one_letter_code
_entity_poly.pdbx_strand_id
1 'polypeptide(L)'
;SAHKDMLKMLIVSEEGKLLERKSGYPYGIGMTGEDRLLGLLPKVYEDGEWRFLPVRNILWHDRDPETFDFNPRIAVKTCGKSGCHPEALRQFKTSVMGRNYRQRTMQTWLNPYGPHNCGPSFADQPAPGIQKSSAFDFSNTRRIMEEINVPFNIEQAKDKQKLCNVCHTGCLDCHYTPKAKASPSLYAGGGAHSFSRVPPAESCAGFGRGNTVCHSGAMHSRRGESYIGGDYSVPQGAAPDTHYKKGIGCAGCHSTGEGGMGHVRRDASCMDCHMEIEEAVAGDAHKKMHCAACHIEELRGYQITVWGPGNVAGKKNPFNKYGLYYGIQSPPILIKDQKGMWMPVKVWPHSLGNVRKDVQPSKGIRFRWPNGDTKDAYYVAGAFSIEGNDLSPSGRNNKHLLWLEIEQAAHPFGPSRNCTSCHSSPTQASISGWQFLDDQGAEPFTGEYKIVADEKGLRIEGIRATSMINVLPGYRLADFAPWLYLKDKWKMPGDFSIRTNPEEYRKYKGSLGKLKQRLKVLDAQSESFDRKTRQKYRRLRISALHNPAEGLKKLEQEFPLKGQPVSGRAQ
;
A
#
# COMPACT_ATOMS: atom_id res chain seq x y z
N SER A 1 -7.94 35.56 20.96
CA SER A 1 -8.88 35.14 19.91
C SER A 1 -9.04 33.63 19.99
N ALA A 2 -10.26 33.10 19.75
CA ALA A 2 -10.57 31.68 19.92
C ALA A 2 -9.76 30.75 18.99
N HIS A 3 -9.23 31.29 17.89
CA HIS A 3 -8.51 30.57 16.82
C HIS A 3 -7.02 30.94 16.68
N LYS A 4 -6.44 31.63 17.67
CA LYS A 4 -4.99 31.92 17.65
C LYS A 4 -4.22 30.60 17.49
N ASP A 5 -3.33 30.54 16.50
CA ASP A 5 -2.49 29.39 16.13
C ASP A 5 -3.21 28.16 15.51
N MET A 6 -4.51 28.26 15.21
CA MET A 6 -5.22 27.22 14.43
C MET A 6 -4.89 27.34 12.94
N LEU A 7 -4.80 26.19 12.26
CA LEU A 7 -4.46 26.02 10.84
C LEU A 7 -3.09 26.58 10.45
N LYS A 8 -2.19 26.71 11.42
CA LYS A 8 -0.78 26.97 11.14
C LYS A 8 -0.20 25.80 10.34
N MET A 9 0.31 26.10 9.15
CA MET A 9 1.07 25.17 8.34
C MET A 9 2.46 24.96 8.93
N LEU A 10 2.92 23.72 8.90
CA LEU A 10 4.31 23.36 9.09
C LEU A 10 4.87 22.95 7.73
N ILE A 11 5.76 23.78 7.19
CA ILE A 11 6.33 23.60 5.86
C ILE A 11 7.67 22.91 6.04
N VAL A 12 7.81 21.69 5.54
CA VAL A 12 9.01 20.87 5.72
C VAL A 12 9.85 20.95 4.44
N SER A 13 11.11 21.37 4.55
CA SER A 13 12.05 21.39 3.43
C SER A 13 12.53 19.98 3.05
N GLU A 14 13.23 19.86 1.92
CA GLU A 14 13.87 18.59 1.53
C GLU A 14 14.91 18.10 2.55
N GLU A 15 15.53 19.02 3.29
CA GLU A 15 16.46 18.73 4.39
C GLU A 15 15.73 18.47 5.72
N GLY A 16 14.40 18.31 5.72
CA GLY A 16 13.62 17.98 6.92
C GLY A 16 13.57 19.11 7.97
N LYS A 17 13.80 20.36 7.56
CA LYS A 17 13.71 21.54 8.44
C LYS A 17 12.37 22.25 8.25
N LEU A 18 11.91 22.93 9.30
CA LEU A 18 10.76 23.82 9.16
C LEU A 18 11.19 25.12 8.48
N LEU A 19 10.46 25.48 7.44
CA LEU A 19 10.62 26.75 6.74
C LEU A 19 9.65 27.79 7.30
N GLU A 20 10.11 29.03 7.30
CA GLU A 20 9.24 30.17 7.55
C GLU A 20 8.15 30.25 6.49
N ARG A 21 6.95 30.63 6.92
CA ARG A 21 5.76 30.67 6.04
C ARG A 21 6.01 31.49 4.77
N LYS A 22 6.61 32.67 4.92
CA LYS A 22 6.86 33.60 3.81
C LYS A 22 7.87 33.06 2.78
N SER A 23 8.85 32.26 3.21
CA SER A 23 9.86 31.70 2.29
C SER A 23 9.41 30.39 1.68
N GLY A 24 8.81 29.50 2.48
CA GLY A 24 8.41 28.18 2.02
C GLY A 24 7.09 28.15 1.24
N TYR A 25 6.19 29.11 1.48
CA TYR A 25 4.87 29.13 0.82
C TYR A 25 4.28 30.55 0.88
N PRO A 26 4.70 31.46 -0.02
CA PRO A 26 4.40 32.88 0.08
C PRO A 26 2.94 33.27 -0.22
N TYR A 27 2.14 32.40 -0.85
CA TYR A 27 0.78 32.70 -1.33
C TYR A 27 -0.31 31.94 -0.57
N GLY A 28 -1.59 32.23 -0.85
CA GLY A 28 -2.74 31.61 -0.17
C GLY A 28 -2.82 30.09 -0.36
N ILE A 29 -3.31 29.37 0.65
CA ILE A 29 -3.46 27.91 0.60
C ILE A 29 -4.47 27.53 -0.47
N GLY A 30 -4.04 26.75 -1.46
CA GLY A 30 -4.89 26.27 -2.54
C GLY A 30 -4.17 25.26 -3.42
N MET A 31 -4.95 24.40 -4.08
CA MET A 31 -4.42 23.51 -5.11
C MET A 31 -3.97 24.33 -6.32
N THR A 32 -2.78 24.04 -6.85
CA THR A 32 -2.21 24.65 -8.06
C THR A 32 -1.62 23.57 -8.97
N GLY A 33 -1.46 23.88 -10.26
CA GLY A 33 -0.96 22.92 -11.26
C GLY A 33 -1.94 21.80 -11.60
N GLU A 34 -1.54 20.95 -12.54
CA GLU A 34 -2.37 19.83 -13.04
C GLU A 34 -2.22 18.57 -12.19
N ASP A 35 -1.01 18.30 -11.66
CA ASP A 35 -0.76 17.16 -10.77
C ASP A 35 -1.48 17.34 -9.42
N ARG A 36 -2.54 16.55 -9.21
CA ARG A 36 -3.37 16.58 -8.00
C ARG A 36 -2.68 15.98 -6.78
N LEU A 37 -1.69 15.10 -6.95
CA LEU A 37 -0.90 14.54 -5.85
C LEU A 37 0.08 15.56 -5.26
N LEU A 38 0.51 16.51 -6.09
CA LEU A 38 1.41 17.61 -5.71
C LEU A 38 0.70 18.98 -5.67
N GLY A 39 -0.63 18.99 -5.74
CA GLY A 39 -1.41 20.22 -5.93
C GLY A 39 -1.28 21.24 -4.80
N LEU A 40 -1.12 20.79 -3.55
CA LEU A 40 -0.90 21.68 -2.41
C LEU A 40 0.57 22.01 -2.20
N LEU A 41 1.54 21.34 -2.84
CA LEU A 41 2.94 21.71 -2.68
C LEU A 41 3.22 23.06 -3.35
N PRO A 42 4.05 23.91 -2.71
CA PRO A 42 4.28 25.24 -3.22
C PRO A 42 5.19 25.21 -4.46
N LYS A 43 4.70 25.87 -5.50
CA LYS A 43 5.32 26.10 -6.80
C LYS A 43 5.03 27.51 -7.32
N VAL A 44 5.90 27.99 -8.20
CA VAL A 44 5.79 29.26 -8.93
C VAL A 44 5.67 28.97 -10.42
N TYR A 45 4.93 29.79 -11.14
CA TYR A 45 4.82 29.68 -12.60
C TYR A 45 5.80 30.67 -13.23
N GLU A 46 6.86 30.14 -13.84
CA GLU A 46 7.96 30.91 -14.43
C GLU A 46 8.31 30.30 -15.79
N ASP A 47 8.55 31.14 -16.79
CA ASP A 47 8.96 30.71 -18.14
C ASP A 47 7.99 29.71 -18.82
N GLY A 48 6.71 29.76 -18.48
CA GLY A 48 5.69 28.84 -19.02
C GLY A 48 5.57 27.50 -18.28
N GLU A 49 6.35 27.28 -17.21
CA GLU A 49 6.39 26.02 -16.47
C GLU A 49 6.18 26.22 -14.96
N TRP A 50 5.65 25.18 -14.31
CA TRP A 50 5.55 25.14 -12.85
C TRP A 50 6.87 24.67 -12.24
N ARG A 51 7.51 25.52 -11.42
CA ARG A 51 8.71 25.18 -10.65
C ARG A 51 8.38 25.02 -9.17
N PHE A 52 8.70 23.86 -8.60
CA PHE A 52 8.50 23.60 -7.18
C PHE A 52 9.50 24.39 -6.32
N LEU A 53 9.01 25.00 -5.24
CA LEU A 53 9.87 25.48 -4.16
C LEU A 53 10.46 24.26 -3.42
N PRO A 54 11.59 24.41 -2.70
CA PRO A 54 12.26 23.30 -2.00
C PRO A 54 11.49 22.86 -0.73
N VAL A 55 10.26 22.40 -0.94
CA VAL A 55 9.31 21.97 0.08
C VAL A 55 8.92 20.54 -0.22
N ARG A 56 9.28 19.68 0.73
CA ARG A 56 9.01 18.26 0.67
C ARG A 56 7.56 17.94 1.02
N ASN A 57 7.07 18.53 2.11
CA ASN A 57 5.77 18.20 2.68
C ASN A 57 5.14 19.38 3.42
N ILE A 58 3.81 19.31 3.53
CA ILE A 58 3.00 20.21 4.35
C ILE A 58 2.32 19.39 5.45
N LEU A 59 2.59 19.76 6.70
CA LEU A 59 1.92 19.23 7.88
C LEU A 59 1.04 20.30 8.53
N TRP A 60 0.13 19.86 9.39
CA TRP A 60 -0.85 20.73 10.03
C TRP A 60 -0.52 20.99 11.51
N HIS A 61 -1.23 21.95 12.10
CA HIS A 61 -0.93 22.46 13.44
C HIS A 61 -1.12 21.43 14.56
N ASP A 62 -1.78 20.31 14.31
CA ASP A 62 -1.92 19.21 15.28
C ASP A 62 -0.67 18.32 15.36
N ARG A 63 0.37 18.64 14.58
CA ARG A 63 1.69 18.03 14.65
C ARG A 63 2.65 18.79 15.54
N ASP A 64 3.62 18.06 16.07
CA ASP A 64 4.75 18.60 16.79
C ASP A 64 5.78 19.23 15.82
N PRO A 65 6.14 20.51 15.95
CA PRO A 65 7.19 21.11 15.12
C PRO A 65 8.57 20.47 15.28
N GLU A 66 8.86 19.84 16.42
CA GLU A 66 10.14 19.19 16.68
C GLU A 66 10.17 17.78 16.08
N THR A 67 9.11 16.99 16.27
CA THR A 67 9.10 15.56 15.92
C THR A 67 8.26 15.20 14.69
N PHE A 68 7.43 16.12 14.21
CA PHE A 68 6.44 15.96 13.13
C PHE A 68 5.31 14.97 13.41
N ASP A 69 5.31 14.32 14.57
CA ASP A 69 4.25 13.39 14.97
C ASP A 69 3.01 14.12 15.48
N PHE A 70 1.88 13.44 15.54
CA PHE A 70 0.67 13.94 16.18
C PHE A 70 0.90 14.25 17.66
N ASN A 71 0.63 15.50 18.07
CA ASN A 71 0.81 15.94 19.45
C ASN A 71 -0.55 16.18 20.14
N PRO A 72 -0.97 15.30 21.07
CA PRO A 72 -2.26 15.44 21.74
C PRO A 72 -2.34 16.70 22.62
N ARG A 73 -1.20 17.23 23.12
CA ARG A 73 -1.19 18.46 23.93
C ARG A 73 -1.53 19.69 23.08
N ILE A 74 -1.13 19.69 21.82
CA ILE A 74 -1.51 20.75 20.87
C ILE A 74 -2.97 20.58 20.45
N ALA A 75 -3.40 19.35 20.17
CA ALA A 75 -4.78 19.05 19.79
C ALA A 75 -5.79 19.46 20.87
N VAL A 76 -5.51 19.21 22.17
CA VAL A 76 -6.38 19.65 23.30
C VAL A 76 -6.57 21.16 23.31
N LYS A 77 -5.56 21.94 22.91
CA LYS A 77 -5.60 23.41 22.90
C LYS A 77 -6.27 23.99 21.64
N THR A 78 -6.53 23.15 20.64
CA THR A 78 -7.10 23.58 19.34
C THR A 78 -8.43 22.87 19.09
N CYS A 79 -8.44 21.79 18.30
CA CYS A 79 -9.64 21.06 17.90
C CYS A 79 -10.31 20.30 19.07
N GLY A 80 -9.57 19.97 20.13
CA GLY A 80 -10.05 19.24 21.30
C GLY A 80 -10.59 20.12 22.44
N LYS A 81 -10.70 21.44 22.25
CA LYS A 81 -11.30 22.35 23.24
C LYS A 81 -12.76 21.98 23.51
N SER A 82 -13.25 22.35 24.69
CA SER A 82 -14.68 22.25 25.02
C SER A 82 -15.51 22.98 23.96
N GLY A 83 -16.58 22.35 23.48
CA GLY A 83 -17.43 22.86 22.39
C GLY A 83 -16.93 22.59 20.97
N CYS A 84 -15.73 22.03 20.78
CA CYS A 84 -15.20 21.61 19.48
C CYS A 84 -15.34 20.08 19.30
N HIS A 85 -14.22 19.34 19.38
CA HIS A 85 -14.19 17.89 19.19
C HIS A 85 -13.44 17.15 20.32
N PRO A 86 -13.76 17.38 21.61
CA PRO A 86 -13.06 16.74 22.73
C PRO A 86 -13.22 15.21 22.71
N GLU A 87 -14.39 14.71 22.31
CA GLU A 87 -14.68 13.28 22.22
C GLU A 87 -13.91 12.61 21.07
N ALA A 88 -13.89 13.22 19.88
CA ALA A 88 -13.12 12.70 18.75
C ALA A 88 -11.62 12.65 19.07
N LEU A 89 -11.10 13.65 19.79
CA LEU A 89 -9.72 13.62 20.27
C LEU A 89 -9.48 12.48 21.27
N ARG A 90 -10.41 12.25 22.19
CA ARG A 90 -10.32 11.14 23.16
C ARG A 90 -10.24 9.79 22.44
N GLN A 91 -11.09 9.58 21.44
CA GLN A 91 -11.11 8.38 20.58
C GLN A 91 -9.82 8.24 19.75
N PHE A 92 -9.37 9.32 19.11
CA PHE A 92 -8.19 9.27 18.25
C PHE A 92 -6.93 8.87 19.02
N LYS A 93 -6.76 9.39 20.25
CA LYS A 93 -5.61 9.09 21.13
C LYS A 93 -5.50 7.62 21.56
N THR A 94 -6.56 6.82 21.44
CA THR A 94 -6.57 5.39 21.75
C THR A 94 -6.58 4.51 20.49
N SER A 95 -6.83 5.10 19.32
CA SER A 95 -6.83 4.38 18.05
C SER A 95 -5.45 3.90 17.62
N VAL A 96 -5.41 2.93 16.69
CA VAL A 96 -4.16 2.44 16.06
C VAL A 96 -3.44 3.56 15.31
N MET A 97 -4.20 4.46 14.67
CA MET A 97 -3.68 5.58 13.90
C MET A 97 -3.07 6.66 14.80
N GLY A 98 -3.85 7.19 15.75
CA GLY A 98 -3.40 8.29 16.60
C GLY A 98 -2.31 7.91 17.60
N ARG A 99 -2.14 6.62 17.89
CA ARG A 99 -1.01 6.11 18.69
C ARG A 99 0.19 5.72 17.87
N ASN A 100 0.11 5.78 16.53
CA ASN A 100 1.12 5.25 15.63
C ASN A 100 1.54 3.81 16.01
N TYR A 101 0.56 2.97 16.35
CA TYR A 101 0.80 1.70 17.03
C TYR A 101 1.74 0.79 16.22
N ARG A 102 1.47 0.60 14.92
CA ARG A 102 2.21 -0.36 14.09
C ARG A 102 3.69 0.00 13.93
N GLN A 103 4.04 1.27 13.68
CA GLN A 103 5.44 1.66 13.51
C GLN A 103 6.17 1.65 14.85
N ARG A 104 5.55 2.12 15.93
CA ARG A 104 6.16 2.13 17.27
C ARG A 104 6.41 0.74 17.84
N THR A 105 5.69 -0.27 17.37
CA THR A 105 5.98 -1.66 17.75
C THR A 105 7.22 -2.21 17.06
N MET A 106 7.68 -1.65 15.93
CA MET A 106 8.89 -2.10 15.23
C MET A 106 10.14 -1.60 15.97
N GLN A 107 10.59 -2.34 16.97
CA GLN A 107 11.67 -1.90 17.87
C GLN A 107 13.05 -2.00 17.24
N THR A 108 13.33 -3.11 16.55
CA THR A 108 14.58 -3.33 15.83
C THR A 108 14.29 -3.92 14.45
N TRP A 109 15.33 -4.24 13.69
CA TRP A 109 15.15 -4.85 12.36
C TRP A 109 14.59 -6.26 12.42
N LEU A 110 14.67 -6.96 13.56
CA LEU A 110 14.15 -8.33 13.67
C LEU A 110 13.01 -8.46 14.69
N ASN A 111 12.91 -7.55 15.66
CA ASN A 111 12.00 -7.70 16.79
C ASN A 111 10.94 -6.59 16.86
N PRO A 112 9.71 -6.93 17.28
CA PRO A 112 9.16 -8.27 17.53
C PRO A 112 8.58 -8.93 16.26
N TYR A 113 8.37 -8.16 15.19
CA TYR A 113 7.64 -8.59 13.99
C TYR A 113 8.51 -8.70 12.74
N GLY A 114 9.82 -8.88 12.89
CA GLY A 114 10.75 -9.02 11.76
C GLY A 114 11.05 -7.73 11.00
N PRO A 115 11.92 -7.82 9.98
CA PRO A 115 12.32 -6.67 9.17
C PRO A 115 11.15 -6.21 8.34
N HIS A 116 10.99 -4.91 8.13
CA HIS A 116 9.81 -4.31 7.52
C HIS A 116 10.21 -3.21 6.54
N ASN A 117 9.45 -3.04 5.46
CA ASN A 117 9.70 -2.02 4.43
C ASN A 117 9.84 -0.57 4.96
N CYS A 118 9.19 -0.22 6.07
CA CYS A 118 9.32 1.12 6.69
C CYS A 118 10.52 1.25 7.65
N GLY A 119 11.24 0.16 7.93
CA GLY A 119 12.29 0.11 8.94
C GLY A 119 11.75 0.16 10.38
N PRO A 120 12.64 0.11 11.38
CA PRO A 120 12.26 0.22 12.78
C PRO A 120 11.85 1.66 13.15
N SER A 121 11.26 1.81 14.32
CA SER A 121 11.12 3.09 15.01
C SER A 121 12.51 3.54 15.50
N PHE A 122 13.08 4.53 14.82
CA PHE A 122 14.45 5.00 15.10
C PHE A 122 14.56 5.82 16.37
N ALA A 123 13.53 6.62 16.68
CA ALA A 123 13.52 7.52 17.84
C ALA A 123 12.11 7.82 18.38
N ASP A 124 11.12 6.96 18.14
CA ASP A 124 9.74 7.19 18.62
C ASP A 124 9.46 6.46 19.94
N GLN A 125 8.44 6.92 20.65
CA GLN A 125 8.00 6.31 21.90
C GLN A 125 7.53 4.86 21.68
N PRO A 126 7.67 3.98 22.67
CA PRO A 126 7.00 2.68 22.65
C PRO A 126 5.50 2.87 22.45
N ALA A 127 4.84 1.94 21.74
CA ALA A 127 3.43 2.04 21.41
C ALA A 127 2.58 2.10 22.70
N PRO A 128 2.01 3.27 23.07
CA PRO A 128 1.35 3.42 24.37
C PRO A 128 -0.07 2.87 24.32
N GLY A 129 -0.74 2.67 25.47
CA GLY A 129 -2.18 2.43 25.51
C GLY A 129 -3.00 3.67 25.11
N ILE A 130 -2.50 4.86 25.44
CA ILE A 130 -3.09 6.17 25.14
C ILE A 130 -1.96 7.11 24.72
N GLN A 131 -2.12 7.81 23.59
CA GLN A 131 -1.14 8.80 23.15
C GLN A 131 -1.16 10.04 24.05
N LYS A 132 -0.04 10.33 24.72
CA LYS A 132 0.08 11.46 25.68
C LYS A 132 1.14 12.49 25.29
N SER A 133 2.10 12.13 24.44
CA SER A 133 3.25 12.95 24.05
C SER A 133 3.79 12.48 22.71
N SER A 134 4.43 13.39 21.97
CA SER A 134 5.11 13.17 20.69
C SER A 134 6.63 13.25 20.82
N ALA A 135 7.17 13.33 22.04
CA ALA A 135 8.61 13.48 22.29
C ALA A 135 9.42 12.27 21.84
N PHE A 136 10.66 12.49 21.40
CA PHE A 136 11.58 11.42 21.03
C PHE A 136 11.91 10.47 22.19
N ASP A 137 12.12 9.20 21.86
CA ASP A 137 12.63 8.16 22.75
C ASP A 137 13.72 7.37 22.03
N PHE A 138 14.90 7.23 22.66
CA PHE A 138 16.07 6.62 22.03
C PHE A 138 16.36 5.18 22.49
N SER A 139 15.40 4.53 23.14
CA SER A 139 15.53 3.13 23.60
C SER A 139 15.74 2.16 22.43
N ASN A 140 14.97 2.32 21.35
CA ASN A 140 15.15 1.54 20.12
C ASN A 140 16.46 1.91 19.41
N THR A 141 16.85 3.19 19.38
CA THR A 141 18.12 3.65 18.79
C THR A 141 19.29 2.82 19.31
N ARG A 142 19.39 2.68 20.63
CA ARG A 142 20.47 1.92 21.28
C ARG A 142 20.47 0.45 20.86
N ARG A 143 19.29 -0.19 20.82
CA ARG A 143 19.14 -1.58 20.38
C ARG A 143 19.51 -1.78 18.91
N ILE A 144 19.13 -0.85 18.04
CA ILE A 144 19.49 -0.89 16.61
C ILE A 144 21.01 -0.77 16.46
N MET A 145 21.68 0.10 17.23
CA MET A 145 23.14 0.23 17.21
C MET A 145 23.89 -1.05 17.60
N GLU A 146 23.28 -1.92 18.41
CA GLU A 146 23.84 -3.23 18.77
C GLU A 146 23.75 -4.26 17.62
N GLU A 147 22.84 -4.05 16.67
CA GLU A 147 22.58 -4.98 15.54
C GLU A 147 23.39 -4.65 14.28
N ILE A 148 24.04 -3.47 14.22
CA ILE A 148 24.69 -2.94 13.01
C ILE A 148 26.19 -2.71 13.17
N ASN A 149 26.93 -2.70 12.06
CA ASN A 149 28.37 -2.46 12.02
C ASN A 149 28.74 -0.98 11.93
N VAL A 150 27.85 -0.16 11.37
CA VAL A 150 28.11 1.28 11.20
C VAL A 150 27.33 2.04 12.27
N PRO A 151 27.99 2.73 13.21
CA PRO A 151 27.27 3.50 14.22
C PRO A 151 26.51 4.66 13.56
N PHE A 152 25.38 5.01 14.17
CA PHE A 152 24.66 6.26 13.89
C PHE A 152 24.42 6.99 15.20
N ASN A 153 24.31 8.31 15.13
CA ASN A 153 24.11 9.16 16.30
C ASN A 153 22.62 9.51 16.49
N ILE A 154 22.34 10.14 17.64
CA ILE A 154 21.00 10.58 18.03
C ILE A 154 20.36 11.51 16.99
N GLU A 155 21.12 12.43 16.40
CA GLU A 155 20.59 13.35 15.40
C GLU A 155 20.21 12.64 14.10
N GLN A 156 21.01 11.67 13.65
CA GLN A 156 20.67 10.79 12.52
C GLN A 156 19.40 9.97 12.80
N ALA A 157 19.20 9.53 14.04
CA ALA A 157 17.99 8.83 14.46
C ALA A 157 16.76 9.76 14.43
N LYS A 158 16.89 10.99 14.96
CA LYS A 158 15.83 12.01 14.92
C LYS A 158 15.45 12.36 13.49
N ASP A 159 16.43 12.67 12.65
CA ASP A 159 16.21 13.04 11.25
C ASP A 159 15.43 11.94 10.51
N LYS A 160 15.79 10.67 10.76
CA LYS A 160 15.05 9.56 10.17
C LYS A 160 13.64 9.41 10.73
N GLN A 161 13.48 9.50 12.04
CA GLN A 161 12.18 9.39 12.69
C GLN A 161 11.22 10.50 12.25
N LYS A 162 11.70 11.74 12.08
CA LYS A 162 10.92 12.87 11.56
C LYS A 162 10.33 12.57 10.20
N LEU A 163 11.14 12.03 9.28
CA LEU A 163 10.66 11.65 7.94
C LEU A 163 9.64 10.50 7.99
N CYS A 164 9.77 9.56 8.92
CA CYS A 164 8.74 8.54 9.15
C CYS A 164 7.44 9.18 9.66
N ASN A 165 7.54 10.15 10.58
CA ASN A 165 6.39 10.80 11.22
C ASN A 165 5.55 11.66 10.26
N VAL A 166 6.13 12.15 9.17
CA VAL A 166 5.39 12.80 8.06
C VAL A 166 4.28 11.89 7.53
N CYS A 167 4.54 10.58 7.44
CA CYS A 167 3.59 9.59 6.92
C CYS A 167 2.49 9.22 7.93
N HIS A 168 2.77 9.39 9.22
CA HIS A 168 1.83 9.06 10.29
C HIS A 168 0.80 10.17 10.41
N THR A 169 -0.41 9.90 10.88
CA THR A 169 -1.56 10.81 10.71
C THR A 169 -1.93 11.57 11.98
N GLY A 170 -2.39 12.82 11.83
CA GLY A 170 -3.14 13.61 12.80
C GLY A 170 -4.61 13.74 12.39
N CYS A 171 -5.41 14.45 13.18
CA CYS A 171 -6.82 14.67 12.89
C CYS A 171 -7.02 15.43 11.56
N LEU A 172 -6.17 16.42 11.30
CA LEU A 172 -6.33 17.34 10.18
C LEU A 172 -5.92 16.74 8.85
N ASP A 173 -5.09 15.70 8.85
CA ASP A 173 -4.64 15.05 7.61
C ASP A 173 -5.78 14.42 6.81
N CYS A 174 -6.81 13.95 7.51
CA CYS A 174 -7.99 13.35 6.90
C CYS A 174 -9.10 14.40 6.66
N HIS A 175 -9.28 15.33 7.60
CA HIS A 175 -10.49 16.15 7.68
C HIS A 175 -10.33 17.56 7.16
N TYR A 176 -9.11 18.11 7.08
CA TYR A 176 -8.90 19.44 6.53
C TYR A 176 -8.87 19.38 5.00
N THR A 177 -9.83 20.06 4.36
CA THR A 177 -10.07 20.02 2.92
C THR A 177 -10.19 21.45 2.38
N PRO A 178 -9.11 22.25 2.44
CA PRO A 178 -9.15 23.63 1.99
C PRO A 178 -9.56 23.69 0.51
N LYS A 179 -10.51 24.56 0.18
CA LYS A 179 -10.86 24.84 -1.22
C LYS A 179 -10.39 26.23 -1.61
N ALA A 180 -10.06 26.40 -2.88
CA ALA A 180 -9.82 27.72 -3.44
C ALA A 180 -11.11 28.56 -3.30
N LYS A 181 -10.98 29.86 -3.02
CA LYS A 181 -12.10 30.80 -3.15
C LYS A 181 -12.48 30.88 -4.63
N ALA A 182 -13.49 30.10 -5.04
CA ALA A 182 -14.17 30.11 -6.34
C ALA A 182 -13.28 30.13 -7.60
N SER A 183 -13.07 28.96 -8.21
CA SER A 183 -13.22 28.83 -9.67
C SER A 183 -14.70 28.52 -9.96
N PRO A 184 -15.32 29.00 -11.06
CA PRO A 184 -16.77 28.95 -11.28
C PRO A 184 -17.36 27.53 -11.44
N SER A 185 -16.58 26.47 -11.40
CA SER A 185 -17.06 25.10 -11.63
C SER A 185 -17.29 24.30 -10.34
N LEU A 186 -18.58 24.01 -10.11
CA LEU A 186 -19.19 22.86 -9.40
C LEU A 186 -19.14 22.72 -7.88
N TYR A 187 -18.34 23.47 -7.10
CA TYR A 187 -18.43 23.40 -5.63
C TYR A 187 -18.26 24.76 -4.96
N ALA A 188 -19.33 25.56 -4.94
CA ALA A 188 -19.39 26.85 -4.27
C ALA A 188 -19.23 26.70 -2.74
N GLY A 189 -18.41 27.58 -2.15
CA GLY A 189 -18.33 27.78 -0.70
C GLY A 189 -17.29 26.91 0.01
N GLY A 190 -16.19 27.53 0.40
CA GLY A 190 -15.24 26.91 1.33
C GLY A 190 -13.84 27.48 1.20
N GLY A 191 -13.55 28.64 1.82
CA GLY A 191 -12.18 29.14 1.86
C GLY A 191 -11.23 28.22 2.65
N ALA A 192 -10.09 28.76 3.08
CA ALA A 192 -9.04 28.04 3.83
C ALA A 192 -9.48 27.43 5.19
N HIS A 193 -10.75 27.47 5.57
CA HIS A 193 -11.31 26.91 6.81
C HIS A 193 -12.31 25.78 6.53
N SER A 194 -12.11 25.05 5.44
CA SER A 194 -13.03 23.98 5.01
C SER A 194 -12.62 22.63 5.57
N PHE A 195 -13.59 21.90 6.10
CA PHE A 195 -13.39 20.57 6.67
C PHE A 195 -14.46 19.60 6.17
N SER A 196 -14.08 18.35 5.97
CA SER A 196 -15.00 17.29 5.58
C SER A 196 -15.31 16.38 6.76
N ARG A 197 -16.59 16.21 7.07
CA ARG A 197 -17.05 15.24 8.09
C ARG A 197 -16.64 13.81 7.71
N VAL A 198 -16.85 13.46 6.44
CA VAL A 198 -16.38 12.21 5.84
C VAL A 198 -15.17 12.54 4.96
N PRO A 199 -13.97 12.03 5.27
CA PRO A 199 -12.78 12.29 4.46
C PRO A 199 -12.98 11.86 3.00
N PRO A 200 -12.66 12.71 2.01
CA PRO A 200 -12.59 12.28 0.63
C PRO A 200 -11.42 11.30 0.44
N ALA A 201 -11.47 10.48 -0.61
CA ALA A 201 -10.43 9.48 -0.88
C ALA A 201 -9.03 10.10 -1.02
N GLU A 202 -8.97 11.28 -1.65
CA GLU A 202 -7.75 12.04 -1.85
C GLU A 202 -7.07 12.42 -0.53
N SER A 203 -7.82 12.62 0.56
CA SER A 203 -7.23 12.91 1.88
C SER A 203 -6.45 11.74 2.44
N CYS A 204 -6.92 10.50 2.21
CA CYS A 204 -6.16 9.31 2.56
C CYS A 204 -4.82 9.24 1.81
N ALA A 205 -4.79 9.79 0.59
CA ALA A 205 -3.62 9.87 -0.29
C ALA A 205 -2.83 11.19 -0.15
N GLY A 206 -3.02 11.93 0.95
CA GLY A 206 -2.25 13.15 1.27
C GLY A 206 -2.85 14.46 0.76
N PHE A 207 -3.90 14.44 -0.06
CA PHE A 207 -4.62 15.63 -0.55
C PHE A 207 -3.72 16.68 -1.22
N GLY A 208 -2.76 16.26 -2.04
CA GLY A 208 -1.87 17.20 -2.74
C GLY A 208 -0.60 17.60 -1.99
N ARG A 209 -0.35 17.05 -0.80
CA ARG A 209 0.77 17.43 0.09
C ARG A 209 2.05 16.64 -0.14
N GLY A 210 2.17 16.01 -1.29
CA GLY A 210 3.31 15.19 -1.69
C GLY A 210 3.00 13.69 -1.76
N ASN A 211 3.82 12.98 -2.53
CA ASN A 211 3.74 11.53 -2.74
C ASN A 211 4.25 10.69 -1.56
N THR A 212 4.76 11.33 -0.50
CA THR A 212 5.25 10.65 0.71
C THR A 212 4.22 10.61 1.83
N VAL A 213 3.01 11.14 1.64
CA VAL A 213 2.03 11.30 2.73
C VAL A 213 1.04 10.12 2.77
N CYS A 214 0.97 9.45 3.92
CA CYS A 214 -0.04 8.45 4.26
C CYS A 214 -0.17 7.30 3.23
N HIS A 215 -1.26 7.24 2.45
CA HIS A 215 -1.47 6.15 1.51
C HIS A 215 -0.67 6.29 0.22
N SER A 216 -0.57 7.45 -0.41
CA SER A 216 0.10 7.63 -1.72
C SER A 216 1.60 7.35 -1.71
N GLY A 217 2.21 7.25 -0.53
CA GLY A 217 3.60 6.83 -0.34
C GLY A 217 3.74 5.34 -0.05
N ALA A 218 4.21 5.03 1.17
CA ALA A 218 4.66 3.70 1.50
C ALA A 218 3.53 2.65 1.46
N MET A 219 2.32 2.94 1.93
CA MET A 219 1.23 1.95 1.97
C MET A 219 0.79 1.51 0.57
N HIS A 220 0.52 2.47 -0.31
CA HIS A 220 0.17 2.21 -1.72
C HIS A 220 1.27 1.42 -2.42
N SER A 221 2.51 1.86 -2.24
CA SER A 221 3.65 1.27 -2.94
C SER A 221 3.95 -0.17 -2.50
N ARG A 222 3.62 -0.53 -1.27
CA ARG A 222 3.83 -1.87 -0.71
C ARG A 222 2.74 -2.88 -1.10
N ARG A 223 1.49 -2.45 -1.18
CA ARG A 223 0.34 -3.33 -1.45
C ARG A 223 -0.11 -3.30 -2.90
N GLY A 224 0.56 -2.50 -3.74
CA GLY A 224 0.21 -2.30 -5.13
C GLY A 224 -1.08 -1.54 -5.35
N GLU A 225 -1.52 -0.77 -4.36
CA GLU A 225 -2.77 -0.01 -4.41
C GLU A 225 -2.74 0.95 -5.59
N SER A 226 -3.87 1.24 -6.23
CA SER A 226 -4.02 2.39 -7.13
C SER A 226 -5.48 2.82 -7.19
N TYR A 227 -6.12 2.90 -6.03
CA TYR A 227 -7.56 3.09 -5.90
C TYR A 227 -8.09 4.31 -6.68
N ILE A 228 -7.43 5.46 -6.52
CA ILE A 228 -7.78 6.74 -7.17
C ILE A 228 -7.28 6.80 -8.61
N GLY A 229 -6.20 6.08 -8.94
CA GLY A 229 -5.53 6.15 -10.26
C GLY A 229 -4.89 7.51 -10.55
N GLY A 230 -4.55 7.73 -11.83
CA GLY A 230 -4.00 8.98 -12.35
C GLY A 230 -2.75 9.44 -11.61
N ASP A 231 -2.73 10.70 -11.18
CA ASP A 231 -1.61 11.31 -10.45
C ASP A 231 -1.33 10.63 -9.10
N TYR A 232 -2.33 9.96 -8.53
CA TYR A 232 -2.23 9.28 -7.23
C TYR A 232 -1.71 7.84 -7.34
N SER A 233 -1.33 7.37 -8.54
CA SER A 233 -0.72 6.05 -8.73
C SER A 233 0.80 6.10 -8.83
N VAL A 234 1.45 4.99 -8.48
CA VAL A 234 2.91 4.83 -8.62
C VAL A 234 3.22 3.53 -9.37
N PRO A 235 3.70 3.55 -10.62
CA PRO A 235 3.88 4.72 -11.49
C PRO A 235 2.57 5.47 -11.78
N GLN A 236 2.65 6.77 -12.06
CA GLN A 236 1.49 7.63 -12.37
C GLN A 236 0.79 7.18 -13.66
N GLY A 237 -0.49 7.52 -13.79
CA GLY A 237 -1.31 7.25 -14.98
C GLY A 237 -2.09 5.94 -14.97
N ALA A 238 -2.14 5.23 -13.84
CA ALA A 238 -2.94 4.00 -13.73
C ALA A 238 -4.45 4.32 -13.78
N ALA A 239 -5.24 3.38 -14.31
CA ALA A 239 -6.69 3.50 -14.27
C ALA A 239 -7.21 3.42 -12.82
N PRO A 240 -8.24 4.22 -12.46
CA PRO A 240 -8.85 4.10 -11.14
C PRO A 240 -9.56 2.76 -10.95
N ASP A 241 -9.71 2.39 -9.68
CA ASP A 241 -10.54 1.26 -9.25
C ASP A 241 -12.00 1.43 -9.69
N THR A 242 -12.66 0.32 -10.02
CA THR A 242 -14.07 0.33 -10.44
C THR A 242 -15.02 0.94 -9.40
N HIS A 243 -14.72 0.80 -8.10
CA HIS A 243 -15.52 1.37 -7.01
C HIS A 243 -15.33 2.88 -6.92
N TYR A 244 -14.10 3.38 -7.09
CA TYR A 244 -13.83 4.82 -7.12
C TYR A 244 -14.56 5.50 -8.29
N LYS A 245 -14.54 4.88 -9.48
CA LYS A 245 -15.31 5.35 -10.66
C LYS A 245 -16.81 5.43 -10.40
N LYS A 246 -17.34 4.63 -9.47
CA LYS A 246 -18.75 4.63 -9.06
C LYS A 246 -19.05 5.59 -7.89
N GLY A 247 -18.09 6.41 -7.49
CA GLY A 247 -18.25 7.39 -6.40
C GLY A 247 -18.17 6.79 -5.00
N ILE A 248 -17.72 5.54 -4.86
CA ILE A 248 -17.43 4.94 -3.55
C ILE A 248 -16.05 5.45 -3.12
N GLY A 249 -15.97 6.17 -2.01
CA GLY A 249 -14.70 6.62 -1.43
C GLY A 249 -14.12 5.61 -0.45
N CYS A 250 -12.88 5.84 0.00
CA CYS A 250 -12.19 4.94 0.95
C CYS A 250 -13.04 4.66 2.20
N ALA A 251 -13.65 5.69 2.80
CA ALA A 251 -14.49 5.57 3.99
C ALA A 251 -15.82 4.83 3.75
N GLY A 252 -16.22 4.63 2.49
CA GLY A 252 -17.40 3.83 2.13
C GLY A 252 -17.17 2.33 2.38
N CYS A 253 -15.93 1.85 2.18
CA CYS A 253 -15.54 0.49 2.54
C CYS A 253 -14.90 0.46 3.94
N HIS A 254 -13.95 1.36 4.19
CA HIS A 254 -13.23 1.48 5.45
C HIS A 254 -13.98 2.37 6.46
N SER A 255 -15.11 1.86 6.93
CA SER A 255 -15.95 2.56 7.90
C SER A 255 -15.26 2.76 9.27
N THR A 256 -15.73 3.75 10.02
CA THR A 256 -15.30 3.98 11.41
C THR A 256 -15.91 2.90 12.32
N GLY A 257 -15.09 2.23 13.11
CA GLY A 257 -15.51 1.21 14.07
C GLY A 257 -15.97 1.78 15.40
N GLU A 258 -16.32 0.90 16.34
CA GLU A 258 -16.85 1.26 17.68
C GLU A 258 -15.89 2.15 18.51
N GLY A 259 -14.58 2.06 18.22
CA GLY A 259 -13.57 2.92 18.83
C GLY A 259 -13.62 4.38 18.39
N GLY A 260 -14.46 4.71 17.41
CA GLY A 260 -14.67 6.07 16.91
C GLY A 260 -13.49 6.61 16.10
N MET A 261 -13.23 7.91 16.20
CA MET A 261 -12.22 8.61 15.39
C MET A 261 -10.86 7.90 15.37
N GLY A 262 -10.31 7.69 14.17
CA GLY A 262 -9.04 6.97 13.97
C GLY A 262 -9.14 5.45 14.03
N HIS A 263 -10.27 4.88 14.46
CA HIS A 263 -10.55 3.45 14.32
C HIS A 263 -11.18 3.16 12.96
N VAL A 264 -10.35 3.18 11.92
CA VAL A 264 -10.75 2.84 10.55
C VAL A 264 -10.71 1.32 10.38
N ARG A 265 -11.86 0.70 10.11
CA ARG A 265 -11.96 -0.75 9.95
C ARG A 265 -11.37 -1.22 8.62
N ARG A 266 -10.82 -2.44 8.64
CA ARG A 266 -10.21 -3.11 7.49
C ARG A 266 -10.85 -4.48 7.21
N ASP A 267 -12.02 -4.70 7.80
CA ASP A 267 -12.81 -5.94 7.75
C ASP A 267 -13.89 -5.92 6.65
N ALA A 268 -13.97 -4.82 5.87
CA ALA A 268 -14.89 -4.69 4.76
C ALA A 268 -14.80 -5.91 3.84
N SER A 269 -15.93 -6.55 3.62
CA SER A 269 -16.05 -7.74 2.79
C SER A 269 -16.79 -7.40 1.51
N CYS A 270 -16.57 -8.17 0.44
CA CYS A 270 -17.41 -8.02 -0.74
C CYS A 270 -18.87 -8.36 -0.39
N MET A 271 -19.12 -9.20 0.62
CA MET A 271 -20.46 -9.55 1.12
C MET A 271 -21.29 -8.36 1.59
N ASP A 272 -20.64 -7.27 2.04
CA ASP A 272 -21.34 -6.05 2.49
C ASP A 272 -22.12 -5.38 1.33
N CYS A 273 -21.75 -5.66 0.07
CA CYS A 273 -22.38 -5.08 -1.13
C CYS A 273 -22.73 -6.11 -2.23
N HIS A 274 -22.19 -7.32 -2.14
CA HIS A 274 -22.22 -8.37 -3.17
C HIS A 274 -22.67 -9.71 -2.57
N MET A 275 -23.69 -9.69 -1.72
CA MET A 275 -24.20 -10.85 -0.98
C MET A 275 -24.52 -12.05 -1.89
N GLU A 276 -25.20 -11.84 -3.02
CA GLU A 276 -25.54 -12.95 -3.92
C GLU A 276 -24.33 -13.55 -4.64
N ILE A 277 -23.27 -12.77 -4.82
CA ILE A 277 -22.00 -13.28 -5.37
C ILE A 277 -21.31 -14.13 -4.32
N GLU A 278 -21.20 -13.64 -3.09
CA GLU A 278 -20.53 -14.36 -2.00
C GLU A 278 -21.25 -15.66 -1.65
N GLU A 279 -22.58 -15.65 -1.60
CA GLU A 279 -23.38 -16.87 -1.45
C GLU A 279 -23.12 -17.88 -2.58
N ALA A 280 -23.02 -17.40 -3.83
CA ALA A 280 -22.70 -18.27 -4.96
C ALA A 280 -21.29 -18.87 -4.83
N VAL A 281 -20.30 -18.06 -4.49
CA VAL A 281 -18.90 -18.50 -4.30
C VAL A 281 -18.78 -19.48 -3.13
N ALA A 282 -19.55 -19.31 -2.05
CA ALA A 282 -19.53 -20.22 -0.91
C ALA A 282 -19.89 -21.67 -1.29
N GLY A 283 -20.74 -21.84 -2.30
CA GLY A 283 -21.09 -23.14 -2.89
C GLY A 283 -20.13 -23.64 -3.97
N ASP A 284 -19.15 -22.84 -4.37
CA ASP A 284 -18.29 -23.09 -5.53
C ASP A 284 -16.95 -23.78 -5.18
N ALA A 285 -16.23 -24.23 -6.21
CA ALA A 285 -14.86 -24.73 -6.09
C ALA A 285 -13.88 -23.67 -5.53
N HIS A 286 -14.13 -22.38 -5.78
CA HIS A 286 -13.28 -21.28 -5.31
C HIS A 286 -13.67 -20.74 -3.93
N LYS A 287 -14.55 -21.41 -3.16
CA LYS A 287 -14.99 -20.98 -1.82
C LYS A 287 -13.89 -20.69 -0.80
N LYS A 288 -12.67 -21.17 -1.04
CA LYS A 288 -11.47 -20.91 -0.21
C LYS A 288 -10.53 -19.86 -0.82
N MET A 289 -11.07 -18.88 -1.55
CA MET A 289 -10.32 -17.78 -2.14
C MET A 289 -10.92 -16.44 -1.78
N HIS A 290 -10.07 -15.43 -1.60
CA HIS A 290 -10.50 -14.03 -1.55
C HIS A 290 -10.90 -13.57 -2.96
N CYS A 291 -11.96 -12.77 -3.10
CA CYS A 291 -12.38 -12.24 -4.40
C CYS A 291 -11.23 -11.48 -5.12
N ALA A 292 -10.40 -10.78 -4.33
CA ALA A 292 -9.19 -10.11 -4.80
C ALA A 292 -8.23 -11.05 -5.55
N ALA A 293 -8.19 -12.35 -5.21
CA ALA A 293 -7.35 -13.33 -5.88
C ALA A 293 -7.75 -13.54 -7.35
N CYS A 294 -8.98 -13.20 -7.72
CA CYS A 294 -9.43 -13.20 -9.11
C CYS A 294 -9.42 -11.81 -9.73
N HIS A 295 -9.78 -10.78 -8.96
CA HIS A 295 -10.09 -9.44 -9.47
C HIS A 295 -8.94 -8.42 -9.39
N ILE A 296 -7.78 -8.79 -8.85
CA ILE A 296 -6.57 -7.96 -8.92
C ILE A 296 -5.60 -8.61 -9.92
N GLU A 297 -5.20 -7.87 -10.95
CA GLU A 297 -4.38 -8.39 -12.06
C GLU A 297 -2.95 -7.82 -12.09
N GLU A 298 -2.73 -6.66 -11.49
CA GLU A 298 -1.43 -5.99 -11.44
C GLU A 298 -1.21 -5.32 -10.08
N LEU A 299 0.05 -5.28 -9.65
CA LEU A 299 0.47 -4.66 -8.38
C LEU A 299 1.58 -3.65 -8.65
N ARG A 300 1.27 -2.38 -8.44
CA ARG A 300 2.18 -1.28 -8.76
C ARG A 300 3.05 -0.88 -7.56
N GLY A 301 3.93 0.12 -7.67
CA GLY A 301 4.75 0.62 -6.56
C GLY A 301 6.11 -0.06 -6.43
N TYR A 302 6.59 -0.28 -5.19
CA TYR A 302 7.94 -0.80 -4.89
C TYR A 302 8.20 -2.18 -5.48
N GLN A 303 9.26 -2.34 -6.27
CA GLN A 303 9.69 -3.63 -6.79
C GLN A 303 10.98 -4.10 -6.15
N ILE A 304 11.76 -3.20 -5.54
CA ILE A 304 12.93 -3.53 -4.73
C ILE A 304 13.01 -2.49 -3.62
N THR A 305 13.40 -2.90 -2.40
CA THR A 305 13.72 -1.95 -1.33
C THR A 305 15.08 -2.27 -0.76
N VAL A 306 15.97 -1.29 -0.74
CA VAL A 306 17.32 -1.43 -0.17
C VAL A 306 17.52 -0.37 0.92
N TRP A 307 17.97 -0.83 2.08
CA TRP A 307 18.40 0.02 3.18
C TRP A 307 19.92 0.02 3.23
N GLY A 308 20.52 1.19 3.00
CA GLY A 308 21.97 1.36 2.94
C GLY A 308 22.42 2.79 3.16
N PRO A 309 23.74 3.05 3.13
CA PRO A 309 24.29 4.38 3.32
C PRO A 309 23.78 5.38 2.28
N GLY A 310 23.44 6.58 2.69
CA GLY A 310 23.04 7.68 1.81
C GLY A 310 22.82 8.97 2.61
N ASN A 311 22.04 9.89 2.06
CA ASN A 311 21.67 11.15 2.69
C ASN A 311 20.22 11.11 3.16
N VAL A 312 20.02 11.58 4.39
CA VAL A 312 18.71 11.74 5.03
C VAL A 312 18.72 13.15 5.62
N ALA A 313 17.71 13.97 5.29
CA ALA A 313 17.63 15.35 5.77
C ALA A 313 18.91 16.17 5.48
N GLY A 314 19.49 15.99 4.28
CA GLY A 314 20.72 16.65 3.85
C GLY A 314 22.02 16.18 4.54
N LYS A 315 21.97 15.13 5.37
CA LYS A 315 23.13 14.59 6.10
C LYS A 315 23.37 13.12 5.79
N LYS A 316 24.63 12.70 5.82
CA LYS A 316 25.00 11.28 5.71
C LYS A 316 24.31 10.47 6.81
N ASN A 317 23.76 9.32 6.45
CA ASN A 317 23.07 8.40 7.34
C ASN A 317 23.30 6.96 6.84
N PRO A 318 23.56 5.98 7.72
CA PRO A 318 23.71 4.58 7.31
C PRO A 318 22.41 3.93 6.83
N PHE A 319 21.26 4.58 7.01
CA PHE A 319 19.93 4.06 6.68
C PHE A 319 19.15 5.00 5.76
N ASN A 320 19.68 5.26 4.57
CA ASN A 320 18.83 5.70 3.46
C ASN A 320 17.97 4.53 2.96
N LYS A 321 16.74 4.84 2.55
CA LYS A 321 15.85 3.86 1.93
C LYS A 321 15.84 4.11 0.42
N TYR A 322 16.60 3.31 -0.32
CA TYR A 322 16.53 3.23 -1.77
C TYR A 322 15.30 2.41 -2.14
N GLY A 323 14.15 3.08 -2.12
CA GLY A 323 12.85 2.49 -2.38
C GLY A 323 12.28 2.84 -3.74
N LEU A 324 12.84 3.82 -4.45
CA LEU A 324 12.25 4.34 -5.69
C LEU A 324 12.51 3.44 -6.90
N TYR A 325 12.61 2.12 -6.69
CA TYR A 325 12.46 1.07 -7.69
C TYR A 325 10.96 0.88 -7.98
N TYR A 326 10.37 1.78 -8.74
CA TYR A 326 8.93 1.76 -9.01
C TYR A 326 8.59 1.03 -10.29
N GLY A 327 7.49 0.29 -10.27
CA GLY A 327 7.10 -0.51 -11.41
C GLY A 327 5.87 -1.35 -11.18
N ILE A 328 5.74 -2.43 -11.94
CA ILE A 328 4.54 -3.28 -11.99
C ILE A 328 4.96 -4.74 -11.81
N GLN A 329 4.28 -5.44 -10.91
CA GLN A 329 4.33 -6.89 -10.73
C GLN A 329 3.02 -7.51 -11.24
N SER A 330 3.09 -8.44 -12.19
CA SER A 330 1.90 -9.13 -12.72
C SER A 330 2.21 -10.53 -13.27
N PRO A 331 1.29 -11.51 -13.15
CA PRO A 331 0.10 -11.48 -12.27
C PRO A 331 0.51 -11.56 -10.78
N PRO A 332 -0.36 -11.21 -9.82
CA PRO A 332 -0.11 -11.44 -8.40
C PRO A 332 0.12 -12.93 -8.08
N ILE A 333 1.12 -13.21 -7.26
CA ILE A 333 1.29 -14.54 -6.65
C ILE A 333 0.18 -14.75 -5.63
N LEU A 334 -0.36 -15.97 -5.56
CA LEU A 334 -1.35 -16.38 -4.58
C LEU A 334 -0.68 -17.18 -3.46
N ILE A 335 -1.02 -16.86 -2.21
CA ILE A 335 -0.63 -17.65 -1.03
C ILE A 335 -1.83 -17.85 -0.11
N LYS A 336 -1.73 -18.77 0.85
CA LYS A 336 -2.74 -18.91 1.91
C LYS A 336 -2.53 -17.88 3.01
N ASP A 337 -3.60 -17.25 3.46
CA ASP A 337 -3.61 -16.39 4.64
C ASP A 337 -3.64 -17.19 5.95
N GLN A 338 -3.70 -16.50 7.09
CA GLN A 338 -3.72 -17.12 8.42
C GLN A 338 -4.91 -18.08 8.64
N LYS A 339 -5.97 -17.99 7.82
CA LYS A 339 -7.16 -18.85 7.88
C LYS A 339 -7.16 -19.93 6.78
N GLY A 340 -6.08 -20.04 6.01
CA GLY A 340 -5.96 -21.00 4.91
C GLY A 340 -6.68 -20.59 3.63
N MET A 341 -7.12 -19.33 3.50
CA MET A 341 -7.78 -18.80 2.31
C MET A 341 -6.74 -18.28 1.32
N TRP A 342 -6.88 -18.58 0.03
CA TRP A 342 -5.97 -18.05 -1.00
C TRP A 342 -6.20 -16.55 -1.20
N MET A 343 -5.13 -15.77 -1.05
CA MET A 343 -5.11 -14.33 -1.27
C MET A 343 -4.00 -13.94 -2.26
N PRO A 344 -4.20 -12.87 -3.05
CA PRO A 344 -3.15 -12.28 -3.84
C PRO A 344 -2.18 -11.52 -2.95
N VAL A 345 -0.88 -11.67 -3.22
CA VAL A 345 0.18 -10.95 -2.53
C VAL A 345 1.15 -10.29 -3.50
N LYS A 346 1.66 -9.14 -3.07
CA LYS A 346 2.86 -8.54 -3.64
C LYS A 346 4.08 -9.17 -2.99
N VAL A 347 5.08 -9.53 -3.80
CA VAL A 347 6.31 -10.18 -3.32
C VAL A 347 7.50 -9.45 -3.93
N TRP A 348 8.37 -8.91 -3.08
CA TRP A 348 9.55 -8.23 -3.59
C TRP A 348 10.76 -8.32 -2.65
N PRO A 349 11.97 -8.35 -3.23
CA PRO A 349 13.19 -8.48 -2.46
C PRO A 349 13.50 -7.22 -1.66
N HIS A 350 13.94 -7.45 -0.43
CA HIS A 350 14.48 -6.42 0.43
C HIS A 350 15.89 -6.74 0.88
N SER A 351 16.67 -5.69 1.16
CA SER A 351 17.92 -5.82 1.88
C SER A 351 18.16 -4.69 2.88
N LEU A 352 18.91 -5.00 3.92
CA LEU A 352 19.51 -4.06 4.85
C LEU A 352 20.98 -4.37 4.96
N GLY A 353 21.83 -3.45 4.52
CA GLY A 353 23.27 -3.60 4.69
C GLY A 353 23.76 -3.19 6.09
N ASN A 354 25.04 -3.45 6.35
CA ASN A 354 25.72 -3.20 7.63
C ASN A 354 25.19 -4.00 8.82
N VAL A 355 24.60 -5.18 8.64
CA VAL A 355 24.19 -6.01 9.79
C VAL A 355 25.40 -6.69 10.44
N ARG A 356 25.45 -6.71 11.78
CA ARG A 356 26.56 -7.30 12.54
C ARG A 356 26.42 -8.81 12.67
N LYS A 357 25.26 -9.24 13.16
CA LYS A 357 24.98 -10.63 13.49
C LYS A 357 24.70 -11.45 12.24
N ASP A 358 25.11 -12.71 12.26
CA ASP A 358 24.52 -13.69 11.35
C ASP A 358 23.05 -13.88 11.70
N VAL A 359 22.23 -13.93 10.65
CA VAL A 359 20.80 -14.14 10.78
C VAL A 359 20.47 -15.37 9.97
N GLN A 360 19.91 -16.38 10.63
CA GLN A 360 19.49 -17.60 9.98
C GLN A 360 18.17 -17.37 9.22
N PRO A 361 17.93 -18.11 8.13
CA PRO A 361 16.65 -18.07 7.44
C PRO A 361 15.50 -18.40 8.40
N SER A 362 14.34 -17.78 8.19
CA SER A 362 13.13 -18.15 8.91
C SER A 362 12.71 -19.59 8.56
N LYS A 363 12.06 -20.29 9.51
CA LYS A 363 11.52 -21.64 9.28
C LYS A 363 10.41 -21.69 8.22
N GLY A 364 9.79 -20.56 7.93
CA GLY A 364 8.70 -20.40 6.98
C GLY A 364 8.19 -18.96 7.00
N ILE A 365 7.11 -18.71 6.27
CA ILE A 365 6.45 -17.39 6.24
C ILE A 365 5.98 -16.99 7.65
N ARG A 366 6.14 -15.73 8.00
CA ARG A 366 5.66 -15.15 9.26
C ARG A 366 4.71 -14.00 8.97
N PHE A 367 3.52 -14.04 9.58
CA PHE A 367 2.58 -12.93 9.57
C PHE A 367 2.93 -11.96 10.70
N ARG A 368 3.00 -10.67 10.39
CA ARG A 368 3.33 -9.63 11.39
C ARG A 368 2.26 -9.49 12.45
N TRP A 369 1.01 -9.76 12.06
CA TRP A 369 -0.14 -9.72 12.95
C TRP A 369 -0.83 -11.09 12.90
N PRO A 370 -0.37 -12.07 13.70
CA PRO A 370 -0.84 -13.45 13.64
C PRO A 370 -2.35 -13.60 13.84
N ASN A 371 -2.96 -12.69 14.62
CA ASN A 371 -4.40 -12.68 14.90
C ASN A 371 -5.25 -12.12 13.74
N GLY A 372 -4.61 -11.65 12.66
CA GLY A 372 -5.31 -11.23 11.45
C GLY A 372 -5.63 -9.74 11.35
N ASP A 373 -5.08 -8.88 12.20
CA ASP A 373 -5.24 -7.41 12.10
C ASP A 373 -4.78 -6.86 10.74
N THR A 374 -3.81 -7.56 10.14
CA THR A 374 -3.44 -7.46 8.73
C THR A 374 -3.01 -8.84 8.24
N LYS A 375 -2.93 -9.03 6.93
CA LYS A 375 -2.39 -10.24 6.32
C LYS A 375 -0.99 -10.04 5.75
N ASP A 376 -0.29 -9.01 6.23
CA ASP A 376 1.06 -8.69 5.82
C ASP A 376 2.04 -9.69 6.46
N ALA A 377 2.91 -10.23 5.62
CA ALA A 377 3.83 -11.29 5.96
C ALA A 377 5.24 -11.00 5.44
N TYR A 378 6.19 -11.81 5.88
CA TYR A 378 7.57 -11.74 5.44
C TYR A 378 8.25 -13.09 5.57
N TYR A 379 9.39 -13.23 4.91
CA TYR A 379 10.31 -14.34 5.10
C TYR A 379 11.75 -13.82 5.15
N VAL A 380 12.44 -14.02 6.28
CA VAL A 380 13.88 -13.72 6.37
C VAL A 380 14.65 -14.80 5.63
N ALA A 381 15.42 -14.42 4.61
CA ALA A 381 16.28 -15.32 3.87
C ALA A 381 17.63 -15.52 4.57
N GLY A 382 18.06 -14.57 5.40
CA GLY A 382 19.26 -14.65 6.22
C GLY A 382 20.20 -13.46 5.99
N ALA A 383 21.37 -13.51 6.62
CA ALA A 383 22.44 -12.53 6.41
C ALA A 383 23.50 -13.08 5.45
N PHE A 384 23.94 -12.27 4.48
CA PHE A 384 24.91 -12.65 3.46
C PHE A 384 25.96 -11.56 3.27
N SER A 385 27.21 -11.96 3.10
CA SER A 385 28.30 -11.06 2.75
C SER A 385 28.42 -10.91 1.23
N ILE A 386 28.78 -9.72 0.76
CA ILE A 386 29.19 -9.45 -0.61
C ILE A 386 30.73 -9.59 -0.67
N GLU A 387 31.22 -10.53 -1.47
CA GLU A 387 32.66 -10.81 -1.66
C GLU A 387 33.14 -10.28 -3.02
N GLY A 388 34.38 -9.75 -3.10
CA GLY A 388 35.00 -9.28 -4.34
C GLY A 388 36.19 -8.33 -4.13
N ASN A 389 37.14 -8.30 -5.07
CA ASN A 389 38.49 -7.72 -4.93
C ASN A 389 38.57 -6.19 -4.68
N ASP A 390 37.48 -5.43 -4.86
CA ASP A 390 37.44 -3.99 -4.55
C ASP A 390 36.62 -3.64 -3.29
N LEU A 391 36.06 -4.67 -2.63
CA LEU A 391 35.37 -4.55 -1.37
C LEU A 391 36.33 -5.04 -0.30
N SER A 392 37.17 -4.13 0.22
CA SER A 392 37.96 -4.41 1.42
C SER A 392 37.09 -5.13 2.47
N PRO A 393 37.62 -6.11 3.23
CA PRO A 393 36.92 -6.67 4.39
C PRO A 393 36.48 -5.59 5.41
N SER A 394 37.11 -4.41 5.38
CA SER A 394 36.72 -3.19 6.12
C SER A 394 35.73 -2.29 5.36
N GLY A 395 35.24 -2.74 4.21
CA GLY A 395 34.36 -2.03 3.29
C GLY A 395 32.99 -1.81 3.89
N ARG A 396 32.55 -0.54 3.92
CA ARG A 396 31.18 -0.17 4.30
C ARG A 396 30.16 -1.03 3.53
N ASN A 397 29.06 -1.40 4.18
CA ASN A 397 27.90 -2.07 3.58
C ASN A 397 28.16 -3.45 2.94
N ASN A 398 29.00 -4.30 3.56
CA ASN A 398 29.36 -5.60 3.00
C ASN A 398 28.45 -6.77 3.42
N LYS A 399 27.83 -6.72 4.61
CA LYS A 399 26.93 -7.77 5.12
C LYS A 399 25.49 -7.30 5.11
N HIS A 400 24.63 -8.04 4.41
CA HIS A 400 23.23 -7.70 4.17
C HIS A 400 22.28 -8.72 4.79
N LEU A 401 21.33 -8.24 5.61
CA LEU A 401 20.13 -8.98 5.95
C LEU A 401 19.17 -8.93 4.77
N LEU A 402 18.76 -10.10 4.28
CA LEU A 402 17.83 -10.26 3.17
C LEU A 402 16.49 -10.81 3.65
N TRP A 403 15.41 -10.29 3.09
CA TRP A 403 14.07 -10.86 3.28
C TRP A 403 13.20 -10.68 2.03
N LEU A 404 12.18 -11.52 1.92
CA LEU A 404 11.03 -11.31 1.06
C LEU A 404 9.96 -10.58 1.87
N GLU A 405 9.53 -9.43 1.40
CA GLU A 405 8.32 -8.78 1.90
C GLU A 405 7.14 -9.33 1.10
N ILE A 406 6.08 -9.72 1.81
CA ILE A 406 4.95 -10.45 1.25
C ILE A 406 3.67 -9.79 1.77
N GLU A 407 3.11 -8.87 1.00
CA GLU A 407 1.97 -8.06 1.48
C GLU A 407 0.69 -8.36 0.74
N GLN A 408 -0.40 -8.29 1.49
CA GLN A 408 -1.74 -8.48 0.93
C GLN A 408 -2.00 -7.40 -0.12
N ALA A 409 -2.34 -7.84 -1.34
CA ALA A 409 -2.81 -6.91 -2.36
C ALA A 409 -4.20 -6.36 -2.00
N ALA A 410 -4.42 -5.08 -2.28
CA ALA A 410 -5.66 -4.38 -1.90
C ALA A 410 -6.48 -3.91 -3.11
N HIS A 411 -5.92 -3.02 -3.94
CA HIS A 411 -6.58 -2.40 -5.09
C HIS A 411 -5.56 -2.33 -6.26
N PRO A 412 -5.99 -2.13 -7.51
CA PRO A 412 -7.35 -1.90 -7.97
C PRO A 412 -8.06 -3.22 -8.32
N PHE A 413 -9.37 -3.27 -8.06
CA PHE A 413 -10.27 -4.30 -8.58
C PHE A 413 -10.60 -4.00 -10.04
N GLY A 414 -10.40 -5.01 -10.87
CA GLY A 414 -10.70 -5.01 -12.29
C GLY A 414 -11.47 -6.26 -12.73
N PRO A 415 -11.44 -6.57 -14.02
CA PRO A 415 -11.93 -7.83 -14.55
C PRO A 415 -11.32 -9.03 -13.82
N SER A 416 -12.00 -10.17 -13.86
CA SER A 416 -11.45 -11.42 -13.33
C SER A 416 -10.34 -11.95 -14.25
N ARG A 417 -9.22 -12.38 -13.68
CA ARG A 417 -8.17 -13.10 -14.41
C ARG A 417 -8.70 -14.39 -15.06
N ASN A 418 -8.03 -14.83 -16.12
CA ASN A 418 -8.40 -16.05 -16.82
C ASN A 418 -8.09 -17.32 -15.99
N CYS A 419 -8.94 -18.34 -16.04
CA CYS A 419 -8.69 -19.60 -15.32
C CYS A 419 -7.33 -20.23 -15.66
N THR A 420 -6.86 -20.06 -16.90
CA THR A 420 -5.57 -20.57 -17.34
C THR A 420 -4.39 -19.92 -16.62
N SER A 421 -4.53 -18.69 -16.10
CA SER A 421 -3.45 -18.04 -15.34
C SER A 421 -3.11 -18.75 -14.04
N CYS A 422 -4.04 -19.54 -13.49
CA CYS A 422 -3.87 -20.26 -12.21
C CYS A 422 -3.84 -21.78 -12.38
N HIS A 423 -4.52 -22.31 -13.40
CA HIS A 423 -4.74 -23.75 -13.56
C HIS A 423 -3.95 -24.40 -14.69
N SER A 424 -3.18 -23.65 -15.50
CA SER A 424 -2.37 -24.25 -16.57
C SER A 424 -1.12 -24.96 -16.07
N SER A 425 -0.66 -24.64 -14.85
CA SER A 425 0.56 -25.17 -14.26
C SER A 425 0.47 -25.12 -12.73
N PRO A 426 1.07 -26.09 -12.00
CA PRO A 426 1.27 -25.96 -10.56
C PRO A 426 2.20 -24.80 -10.18
N THR A 427 3.05 -24.35 -11.11
CA THR A 427 3.98 -23.23 -10.92
C THR A 427 3.29 -21.91 -11.22
N GLN A 428 3.30 -21.02 -10.25
CA GLN A 428 2.97 -19.61 -10.42
C GLN A 428 4.20 -18.83 -10.87
N ALA A 429 4.03 -17.96 -11.86
CA ALA A 429 5.08 -17.06 -12.32
C ALA A 429 4.53 -15.63 -12.40
N SER A 430 5.31 -14.69 -11.88
CA SER A 430 5.03 -13.25 -11.96
C SER A 430 6.27 -12.53 -12.47
N ILE A 431 6.08 -11.52 -13.32
CA ILE A 431 7.16 -10.66 -13.79
C ILE A 431 7.04 -9.33 -13.06
N SER A 432 8.17 -8.85 -12.56
CA SER A 432 8.31 -7.51 -11.99
C SER A 432 9.28 -6.72 -12.85
N GLY A 433 8.79 -5.65 -13.47
CA GLY A 433 9.61 -4.66 -14.17
C GLY A 433 9.60 -3.36 -13.39
N TRP A 434 10.72 -2.64 -13.37
CA TRP A 434 10.88 -1.40 -12.60
C TRP A 434 11.80 -0.38 -13.26
N GLN A 435 11.64 0.86 -12.81
CA GLN A 435 12.52 1.98 -13.02
C GLN A 435 13.00 2.50 -11.65
N PHE A 436 14.31 2.65 -11.50
CA PHE A 436 14.92 3.33 -10.38
C PHE A 436 14.86 4.83 -10.60
N LEU A 437 14.26 5.55 -9.67
CA LEU A 437 13.98 6.99 -9.73
C LEU A 437 14.47 7.73 -8.48
N ASP A 438 15.42 7.13 -7.74
CA ASP A 438 16.01 7.77 -6.57
C ASP A 438 16.98 8.88 -7.03
N ASP A 439 17.01 9.99 -6.30
CA ASP A 439 17.94 11.10 -6.55
C ASP A 439 19.34 10.82 -5.98
N GLN A 440 19.55 9.62 -5.44
CA GLN A 440 20.78 9.15 -4.83
C GLN A 440 21.17 7.76 -5.36
N GLY A 441 22.46 7.46 -5.38
CA GLY A 441 22.97 6.15 -5.82
C GLY A 441 23.36 6.13 -7.30
N ALA A 442 22.41 6.38 -8.21
CA ALA A 442 22.63 6.35 -9.65
C ALA A 442 21.67 7.28 -10.40
N GLU A 443 22.01 7.64 -11.65
CA GLU A 443 21.03 8.16 -12.60
C GLU A 443 19.91 7.14 -12.85
N PRO A 444 18.71 7.56 -13.29
CA PRO A 444 17.60 6.65 -13.54
C PRO A 444 17.96 5.47 -14.46
N PHE A 445 17.56 4.27 -14.07
CA PHE A 445 17.79 3.05 -14.84
C PHE A 445 16.64 2.05 -14.67
N THR A 446 16.50 1.11 -15.60
CA THR A 446 15.44 0.11 -15.59
C THR A 446 15.98 -1.29 -15.28
N GLY A 447 15.09 -2.16 -14.79
CA GLY A 447 15.40 -3.56 -14.61
C GLY A 447 14.18 -4.42 -14.39
N GLU A 448 14.42 -5.71 -14.19
CA GLU A 448 13.37 -6.70 -14.06
C GLU A 448 13.83 -7.92 -13.24
N TYR A 449 12.86 -8.70 -12.78
CA TYR A 449 13.05 -10.04 -12.26
C TYR A 449 11.77 -10.88 -12.40
N LYS A 450 11.93 -12.20 -12.26
CA LYS A 450 10.81 -13.14 -12.19
C LYS A 450 10.61 -13.62 -10.75
N ILE A 451 9.36 -13.71 -10.33
CA ILE A 451 8.96 -14.37 -9.09
C ILE A 451 8.39 -15.72 -9.47
N VAL A 452 8.94 -16.80 -8.90
CA VAL A 452 8.45 -18.16 -9.12
C VAL A 452 7.98 -18.75 -7.79
N ALA A 453 6.76 -19.29 -7.79
CA ALA A 453 6.17 -19.96 -6.64
C ALA A 453 5.67 -21.35 -7.07
N ASP A 454 6.30 -22.41 -6.56
CA ASP A 454 5.97 -23.79 -6.88
C ASP A 454 6.23 -24.70 -5.67
N GLU A 455 6.25 -26.03 -5.88
CA GLU A 455 6.51 -27.05 -4.86
C GLU A 455 7.88 -26.93 -4.17
N LYS A 456 8.85 -26.23 -4.77
CA LYS A 456 10.20 -26.05 -4.20
C LYS A 456 10.28 -24.81 -3.32
N GLY A 457 9.47 -23.79 -3.60
CA GLY A 457 9.51 -22.55 -2.84
C GLY A 457 8.98 -21.33 -3.57
N LEU A 458 9.10 -20.20 -2.89
CA LEU A 458 8.95 -18.85 -3.45
C LEU A 458 10.35 -18.25 -3.65
N ARG A 459 10.65 -17.80 -4.88
CA ARG A 459 12.01 -17.32 -5.23
C ARG A 459 11.99 -16.19 -6.23
N ILE A 460 12.98 -15.31 -6.09
CA ILE A 460 13.31 -14.27 -7.06
C ILE A 460 14.40 -14.83 -7.99
N GLU A 461 14.14 -14.79 -9.29
CA GLU A 461 15.02 -15.31 -10.33
C GLU A 461 15.35 -14.24 -11.36
N GLY A 462 16.58 -14.27 -11.88
CA GLY A 462 16.98 -13.44 -13.02
C GLY A 462 16.98 -11.94 -12.75
N ILE A 463 17.15 -11.49 -11.49
CA ILE A 463 17.20 -10.07 -11.17
C ILE A 463 18.36 -9.38 -11.87
N ARG A 464 18.05 -8.38 -12.70
CA ARG A 464 19.01 -7.66 -13.54
C ARG A 464 18.55 -6.25 -13.87
N ALA A 465 19.50 -5.37 -14.18
CA ALA A 465 19.22 -4.15 -14.92
C ALA A 465 19.05 -4.47 -16.41
N THR A 466 18.17 -3.72 -17.07
CA THR A 466 17.92 -3.77 -18.52
C THR A 466 18.48 -2.55 -19.25
N SER A 467 18.85 -1.50 -18.51
CA SER A 467 19.61 -0.35 -19.00
C SER A 467 20.95 -0.22 -18.26
N MET A 468 21.83 0.66 -18.74
CA MET A 468 23.10 0.97 -18.07
C MET A 468 22.85 1.60 -16.68
N ILE A 469 23.73 1.31 -15.73
CA ILE A 469 23.70 1.91 -14.38
C ILE A 469 24.84 2.92 -14.28
N ASN A 470 24.50 4.21 -14.34
CA ASN A 470 25.46 5.30 -14.15
C ASN A 470 25.48 5.70 -12.67
N VAL A 471 26.47 5.21 -11.93
CA VAL A 471 26.60 5.46 -10.48
C VAL A 471 26.96 6.92 -10.23
N LEU A 472 26.22 7.59 -9.34
CA LEU A 472 26.49 8.98 -8.97
C LEU A 472 27.76 9.08 -8.12
N PRO A 473 28.51 10.20 -8.19
CA PRO A 473 29.72 10.40 -7.40
C PRO A 473 29.50 10.17 -5.90
N GLY A 474 30.38 9.38 -5.28
CA GLY A 474 30.35 9.09 -3.84
C GLY A 474 29.45 7.92 -3.42
N TYR A 475 28.76 7.27 -4.36
CA TYR A 475 27.97 6.06 -4.12
C TYR A 475 28.66 4.82 -4.68
N ARG A 476 28.28 3.64 -4.16
CA ARG A 476 28.70 2.34 -4.69
C ARG A 476 27.48 1.48 -4.96
N LEU A 477 27.59 0.57 -5.94
CA LEU A 477 26.51 -0.37 -6.27
C LEU A 477 26.03 -1.19 -5.07
N ALA A 478 26.92 -1.58 -4.16
CA ALA A 478 26.53 -2.30 -2.94
C ALA A 478 25.66 -1.48 -1.97
N ASP A 479 25.63 -0.15 -2.08
CA ASP A 479 24.85 0.71 -1.19
C ASP A 479 23.35 0.73 -1.55
N PHE A 480 23.01 0.62 -2.84
CA PHE A 480 21.63 0.73 -3.33
C PHE A 480 21.18 -0.41 -4.25
N ALA A 481 22.10 -1.18 -4.84
CA ALA A 481 21.84 -2.29 -5.76
C ALA A 481 22.58 -3.60 -5.38
N PRO A 482 22.53 -4.07 -4.11
CA PRO A 482 23.22 -5.28 -3.66
C PRO A 482 22.73 -6.56 -4.36
N TRP A 483 21.56 -6.52 -4.99
CA TRP A 483 21.02 -7.60 -5.82
C TRP A 483 21.90 -7.96 -7.01
N LEU A 484 22.80 -7.06 -7.46
CA LEU A 484 23.81 -7.38 -8.47
C LEU A 484 24.79 -8.46 -8.01
N TYR A 485 25.01 -8.56 -6.70
CA TYR A 485 25.95 -9.51 -6.08
C TYR A 485 25.22 -10.68 -5.42
N LEU A 486 24.04 -10.43 -4.85
CA LEU A 486 23.27 -11.40 -4.06
C LEU A 486 22.12 -12.06 -4.87
N LYS A 487 22.24 -12.05 -6.21
CA LYS A 487 21.19 -12.36 -7.20
C LYS A 487 20.19 -13.44 -6.78
N ASP A 488 20.69 -14.60 -6.36
CA ASP A 488 19.89 -15.79 -6.14
C ASP A 488 19.59 -16.09 -4.66
N LYS A 489 19.82 -15.12 -3.76
CA LYS A 489 19.71 -15.32 -2.31
C LYS A 489 18.30 -15.11 -1.75
N TRP A 490 17.40 -14.46 -2.48
CA TRP A 490 15.99 -14.30 -2.09
C TRP A 490 15.17 -15.53 -2.45
N LYS A 491 15.33 -16.59 -1.64
CA LYS A 491 14.65 -17.88 -1.78
C LYS A 491 14.03 -18.30 -0.45
N MET A 492 12.76 -18.69 -0.49
CA MET A 492 12.03 -19.30 0.61
C MET A 492 11.65 -20.74 0.23
N PRO A 493 12.12 -21.77 0.94
CA PRO A 493 11.67 -23.13 0.74
C PRO A 493 10.22 -23.32 1.21
N GLY A 494 9.50 -24.25 0.59
CA GLY A 494 8.12 -24.60 0.93
C GLY A 494 7.27 -24.87 -0.30
N ASP A 495 6.04 -25.33 -0.12
CA ASP A 495 5.13 -25.59 -1.25
C ASP A 495 4.17 -24.42 -1.47
N PHE A 496 4.35 -23.73 -2.60
CA PHE A 496 3.50 -22.63 -3.08
C PHE A 496 2.75 -22.98 -4.37
N SER A 497 2.71 -24.27 -4.73
CA SER A 497 2.06 -24.73 -5.94
C SER A 497 0.54 -24.60 -5.90
N ILE A 498 -0.07 -24.26 -7.04
CA ILE A 498 -1.53 -24.34 -7.23
C ILE A 498 -1.84 -25.67 -7.92
N ARG A 499 -2.09 -26.71 -7.11
CA ARG A 499 -2.43 -28.03 -7.65
C ARG A 499 -3.89 -28.07 -8.09
N THR A 500 -4.12 -28.52 -9.31
CA THR A 500 -5.44 -28.59 -9.92
C THR A 500 -5.76 -30.03 -10.31
N ASN A 501 -6.95 -30.53 -9.96
CA ASN A 501 -7.45 -31.79 -10.50
C ASN A 501 -7.87 -31.58 -11.97
N PRO A 502 -7.22 -32.24 -12.96
CA PRO A 502 -7.50 -32.01 -14.38
C PRO A 502 -8.94 -32.36 -14.81
N GLU A 503 -9.58 -33.33 -14.16
CA GLU A 503 -10.95 -33.74 -14.47
C GLU A 503 -11.96 -32.71 -13.98
N GLU A 504 -11.82 -32.29 -12.72
CA GLU A 504 -12.65 -31.24 -12.13
C GLU A 504 -12.49 -29.92 -12.89
N TYR A 505 -11.26 -29.56 -13.26
CA TYR A 505 -11.00 -28.36 -14.06
C TYR A 505 -11.67 -28.41 -15.44
N ARG A 506 -11.56 -29.53 -16.16
CA ARG A 506 -12.23 -29.71 -17.46
C ARG A 506 -13.76 -29.62 -17.31
N LYS A 507 -14.32 -30.27 -16.30
CA LYS A 507 -15.75 -30.22 -16.00
C LYS A 507 -16.21 -28.78 -15.73
N TYR A 508 -15.48 -28.06 -14.88
CA TYR A 508 -15.79 -26.69 -14.51
C TYR A 508 -15.70 -25.73 -15.71
N LYS A 509 -14.62 -25.84 -16.50
CA LYS A 509 -14.44 -25.07 -17.73
C LYS A 509 -15.57 -25.34 -18.74
N GLY A 510 -16.02 -26.58 -18.84
CA GLY A 510 -17.18 -26.97 -19.65
C GLY A 510 -18.48 -26.31 -19.18
N SER A 511 -18.78 -26.35 -17.87
CA SER A 511 -19.95 -25.67 -17.30
C SER A 511 -19.92 -24.16 -17.53
N LEU A 512 -18.75 -23.52 -17.33
CA LEU A 512 -18.58 -22.09 -17.62
C LEU A 512 -18.79 -21.77 -19.10
N GLY A 513 -18.31 -22.63 -20.01
CA GLY A 513 -18.55 -22.49 -21.45
C GLY A 513 -20.03 -22.54 -21.82
N LYS A 514 -20.76 -23.54 -21.32
CA LYS A 514 -22.22 -23.66 -21.50
C LYS A 514 -22.97 -22.46 -20.93
N LEU A 515 -22.61 -22.03 -19.73
CA LEU A 515 -23.17 -20.83 -19.11
C LEU A 515 -22.94 -19.58 -19.98
N LYS A 516 -21.71 -19.35 -20.47
CA LYS A 516 -21.41 -18.19 -21.32
C LYS A 516 -22.25 -18.19 -22.60
N GLN A 517 -22.44 -19.34 -23.24
CA GLN A 517 -23.32 -19.46 -24.41
C GLN A 517 -24.78 -19.15 -24.04
N ARG A 518 -25.26 -19.68 -22.91
CA ARG A 518 -26.61 -19.41 -22.40
C ARG A 518 -26.83 -17.94 -22.10
N LEU A 519 -25.88 -17.30 -21.44
CA LEU A 519 -25.91 -15.88 -21.12
C LEU A 519 -25.91 -15.02 -22.38
N LYS A 520 -25.15 -15.38 -23.42
CA LYS A 520 -25.18 -14.65 -24.70
C LYS A 520 -26.59 -14.60 -25.31
N VAL A 521 -27.33 -15.70 -25.26
CA VAL A 521 -28.73 -15.75 -25.74
C VAL A 521 -29.66 -14.91 -24.87
N LEU A 522 -29.55 -15.02 -23.54
CA LEU A 522 -30.39 -14.26 -22.61
C LEU A 522 -30.06 -12.76 -22.61
N ASP A 523 -28.80 -12.38 -22.78
CA ASP A 523 -28.36 -10.98 -22.90
C ASP A 523 -29.04 -10.34 -24.12
N ALA A 524 -29.09 -11.04 -25.27
CA ALA A 524 -29.81 -10.57 -26.47
C ALA A 524 -31.34 -10.48 -26.26
N GLN A 525 -31.94 -11.38 -25.48
CA GLN A 525 -33.37 -11.33 -25.15
C GLN A 525 -33.71 -10.30 -24.08
N SER A 526 -32.73 -9.86 -23.28
CA SER A 526 -32.96 -9.02 -22.10
C SER A 526 -33.51 -7.63 -22.43
N GLU A 527 -33.33 -7.19 -23.68
CA GLU A 527 -33.90 -5.94 -24.20
C GLU A 527 -35.43 -5.97 -24.23
N SER A 528 -36.03 -7.13 -24.48
CA SER A 528 -37.49 -7.29 -24.48
C SER A 528 -38.08 -7.60 -23.11
N PHE A 529 -37.26 -7.78 -22.07
CA PHE A 529 -37.75 -8.05 -20.72
C PHE A 529 -38.36 -6.80 -20.09
N ASP A 530 -39.48 -6.98 -19.38
CA ASP A 530 -40.01 -5.94 -18.49
C ASP A 530 -39.01 -5.61 -17.38
N ARG A 531 -39.21 -4.49 -16.70
CA ARG A 531 -38.30 -3.98 -15.66
C ARG A 531 -38.01 -5.01 -14.56
N LYS A 532 -39.02 -5.73 -14.07
CA LYS A 532 -38.90 -6.69 -12.96
C LYS A 532 -38.13 -7.92 -13.42
N THR A 533 -38.47 -8.44 -14.59
CA THR A 533 -37.79 -9.59 -15.22
C THR A 533 -36.33 -9.27 -15.55
N ARG A 534 -36.05 -8.07 -16.08
CA ARG A 534 -34.69 -7.60 -16.34
C ARG A 534 -33.87 -7.48 -15.06
N GLN A 535 -34.44 -6.96 -13.98
CA GLN A 535 -33.76 -6.88 -12.68
C GLN A 535 -33.44 -8.26 -12.11
N LYS A 536 -34.41 -9.20 -12.18
CA LYS A 536 -34.21 -10.60 -11.78
C LYS A 536 -33.10 -11.26 -12.59
N TYR A 537 -33.10 -11.08 -13.92
CA TYR A 537 -32.07 -11.60 -14.81
C TYR A 537 -30.69 -11.06 -14.46
N ARG A 538 -30.55 -9.73 -14.27
CA ARG A 538 -29.27 -9.11 -13.92
C ARG A 538 -28.69 -9.67 -12.62
N ARG A 539 -29.54 -9.88 -11.60
CA ARG A 539 -29.14 -10.48 -10.31
C ARG A 539 -28.64 -11.91 -10.49
N LEU A 540 -29.42 -12.76 -11.17
CA LEU A 540 -29.07 -14.16 -11.42
C LEU A 540 -27.85 -14.33 -12.34
N ARG A 541 -27.71 -13.47 -13.35
CA ARG A 541 -26.57 -13.46 -14.26
C ARG A 541 -25.25 -13.29 -13.51
N ILE A 542 -25.22 -12.36 -12.56
CA ILE A 542 -24.02 -12.04 -11.80
C ILE A 542 -23.63 -13.20 -10.87
N SER A 543 -24.58 -13.76 -10.11
CA SER A 543 -24.29 -14.91 -9.23
C SER A 543 -23.95 -16.17 -10.03
N ALA A 544 -24.58 -16.39 -11.19
CA ALA A 544 -24.30 -17.54 -12.05
C ALA A 544 -22.85 -17.57 -12.56
N LEU A 545 -22.26 -16.40 -12.84
CA LEU A 545 -20.85 -16.33 -13.26
C LEU A 545 -19.87 -16.75 -12.16
N HIS A 546 -20.29 -16.74 -10.89
CA HIS A 546 -19.47 -17.09 -9.73
C HIS A 546 -19.75 -18.50 -9.18
N ASN A 547 -20.78 -19.17 -9.70
CA ASN A 547 -21.04 -20.60 -9.51
C ASN A 547 -21.70 -21.14 -10.79
N PRO A 548 -20.90 -21.49 -11.81
CA PRO A 548 -21.42 -21.77 -13.15
C PRO A 548 -22.35 -22.98 -13.21
N ALA A 549 -22.09 -24.00 -12.41
CA ALA A 549 -22.89 -25.23 -12.41
C ALA A 549 -24.30 -24.99 -11.87
N GLU A 550 -24.42 -24.36 -10.70
CA GLU A 550 -25.71 -24.03 -10.10
C GLU A 550 -26.40 -22.88 -10.84
N GLY A 551 -25.61 -21.89 -11.28
CA GLY A 551 -26.08 -20.73 -12.02
C GLY A 551 -26.76 -21.08 -13.33
N LEU A 552 -26.18 -22.01 -14.11
CA LEU A 552 -26.79 -22.50 -15.34
C LEU A 552 -28.15 -23.14 -15.08
N LYS A 553 -28.24 -24.02 -14.08
CA LYS A 553 -29.50 -24.67 -13.68
C LYS A 553 -30.58 -23.65 -13.30
N LYS A 554 -30.23 -22.66 -12.47
CA LYS A 554 -31.17 -21.59 -12.06
C LYS A 554 -31.64 -20.76 -13.26
N LEU A 555 -30.74 -20.41 -14.18
CA LEU A 555 -31.10 -19.65 -15.38
C LEU A 555 -32.01 -20.45 -16.33
N GLU A 556 -31.81 -21.76 -16.45
CA GLU A 556 -32.67 -22.62 -17.26
C GLU A 556 -34.08 -22.75 -16.67
N GLN A 557 -34.21 -22.83 -15.35
CA GLN A 557 -35.49 -22.88 -14.66
C GLN A 557 -36.26 -21.55 -14.75
N GLU A 558 -35.56 -20.42 -14.58
CA GLU A 558 -36.19 -19.11 -14.46
C GLU A 558 -36.41 -18.40 -15.81
N PHE A 559 -35.63 -18.76 -16.83
CA PHE A 559 -35.69 -18.17 -18.17
C PHE A 559 -35.68 -19.23 -19.27
N PRO A 560 -36.62 -20.20 -19.28
CA PRO A 560 -36.61 -21.30 -20.24
C PRO A 560 -36.65 -20.80 -21.70
N LEU A 561 -35.94 -21.48 -22.60
CA LEU A 561 -36.06 -21.18 -24.04
C LEU A 561 -37.44 -21.58 -24.54
N LYS A 562 -38.03 -20.79 -25.44
CA LYS A 562 -39.30 -21.14 -26.11
C LYS A 562 -39.15 -22.54 -26.74
N GLY A 563 -39.96 -23.49 -26.29
CA GLY A 563 -39.95 -24.89 -26.75
C GLY A 563 -39.33 -25.91 -25.80
N GLN A 564 -38.79 -25.52 -24.64
CA GLN A 564 -38.37 -26.46 -23.60
C GLN A 564 -39.46 -26.65 -22.52
N PRO A 565 -39.85 -27.88 -22.16
CA PRO A 565 -40.86 -28.13 -21.14
C PRO A 565 -40.37 -27.62 -19.77
N VAL A 566 -41.21 -26.85 -19.08
CA VAL A 566 -40.92 -26.36 -17.73
C VAL A 566 -41.06 -27.53 -16.75
N SER A 567 -39.95 -28.13 -16.33
CA SER A 567 -39.98 -29.20 -15.33
C SER A 567 -40.21 -28.60 -13.94
N GLY A 568 -41.42 -28.73 -13.41
CA GLY A 568 -41.71 -28.59 -11.98
C GLY A 568 -42.66 -27.47 -11.59
N ARG A 569 -43.96 -27.72 -11.72
CA ARG A 569 -44.93 -27.34 -10.67
C ARG A 569 -45.37 -28.64 -10.00
N ALA A 570 -44.77 -28.94 -8.84
CA ALA A 570 -45.41 -29.83 -7.89
C ALA A 570 -46.54 -29.02 -7.23
N GLN A 571 -47.73 -29.60 -7.21
CA GLN A 571 -48.98 -29.03 -6.70
C GLN A 571 -48.92 -28.74 -5.20
#